data_AF-A0A5C7LC39-F1
#
_entry.id   AF-A0A5C7LC39-F1
#
_cell.length_a   1.000
_cell.length_b   1.000
_cell.length_c   1.000
_cell.angle_alpha   90.00
_cell.angle_beta   90.00
_cell.angle_gamma   90.00
#
_symmetry.space_group_name_H-M   'P 1'
#
loop_
_entity.id
_entity.type
_entity.pdbx_description
1 polymer ?
#
loop_
_entity_poly.entity_id
_entity_poly.type
_entity_poly.pdbx_seq_one_letter_code
_entity_poly.pdbx_strand_id
1 'polypeptide(L)'
;MEHLYPEFVLAEGLIQANLLQEIDAPRIKERAPNGAVLISCGDRDRFKHHFTGCNGIVDVHPICLNGGGVLLGDHVDPVRRKVLLEDCVEAFDVKGLSFVLDLAHFPCGKCTKLGYGFRETVVRTLEGKAFLKRSIPAERLKGVLPLISIDWRNAHIKQEHGVKLYAAHLQNLEAIASFELSESGIALPASRQDRHHRHPVESRA
;
A
#
# COMPACT_ATOMS: atom_id res chain seq x y z
N MET A 1 -0.14 16.14 -17.27
CA MET A 1 0.52 14.88 -16.84
C MET A 1 1.81 15.12 -16.07
N GLU A 2 2.47 16.28 -16.19
CA GLU A 2 3.63 16.67 -15.36
C GLU A 2 3.34 16.76 -13.84
N HIS A 3 2.07 16.74 -13.43
CA HIS A 3 1.65 16.91 -12.03
C HIS A 3 1.83 15.68 -11.13
N LEU A 4 2.15 14.49 -11.66
CA LEU A 4 2.27 13.28 -10.83
C LEU A 4 3.70 13.00 -10.37
N TYR A 5 4.71 13.61 -10.99
CA TYR A 5 6.11 13.36 -10.64
C TYR A 5 6.43 13.60 -9.15
N PRO A 6 5.94 14.69 -8.51
CA PRO A 6 6.17 14.90 -7.07
C PRO A 6 5.56 13.81 -6.19
N GLU A 7 4.44 13.21 -6.60
CA GLU A 7 3.75 12.15 -5.84
C GLU A 7 4.55 10.83 -5.86
N PHE A 8 5.23 10.53 -6.98
CA PHE A 8 6.13 9.37 -7.06
C PHE A 8 7.41 9.57 -6.26
N VAL A 9 7.96 10.79 -6.22
CA VAL A 9 9.08 11.13 -5.32
C VAL A 9 8.67 10.95 -3.86
N LEU A 10 7.47 11.37 -3.48
CA LEU A 10 6.92 11.11 -2.15
C LEU A 10 6.80 9.60 -1.87
N ALA A 11 6.31 8.81 -2.83
CA ALA A 11 6.24 7.37 -2.70
C ALA A 11 7.61 6.73 -2.43
N GLU A 12 8.64 7.11 -3.20
CA GLU A 12 10.01 6.66 -2.97
C GLU A 12 10.51 7.06 -1.58
N GLY A 13 10.25 8.30 -1.15
CA GLY A 13 10.62 8.78 0.18
C GLY A 13 9.96 7.98 1.31
N LEU A 14 8.67 7.65 1.19
CA LEU A 14 7.99 6.79 2.18
C LEU A 14 8.53 5.35 2.19
N ILE A 15 8.96 4.83 1.04
CA ILE A 15 9.59 3.50 0.95
C ILE A 15 10.96 3.51 1.64
N GLN A 16 11.80 4.50 1.33
CA GLN A 16 13.12 4.65 1.93
C GLN A 16 13.04 4.86 3.46
N ALA A 17 12.00 5.55 3.93
CA ALA A 17 11.73 5.75 5.35
C ALA A 17 11.07 4.52 6.03
N ASN A 18 10.89 3.39 5.33
CA ASN A 18 10.21 2.19 5.82
C ASN A 18 8.75 2.41 6.29
N LEU A 19 8.09 3.46 5.77
CA LEU A 19 6.67 3.74 6.04
C LEU A 19 5.75 3.00 5.05
N LEU A 20 6.27 2.72 3.85
CA LEU A 20 5.70 1.79 2.88
C LEU A 20 6.67 0.64 2.65
N GLN A 21 6.26 -0.58 2.98
CA GLN A 21 7.13 -1.74 2.93
C GLN A 21 6.62 -2.75 1.90
N GLU A 22 7.53 -3.49 1.28
CA GLU A 22 7.12 -4.63 0.45
C GLU A 22 6.37 -5.66 1.31
N ILE A 23 5.46 -6.39 0.66
CA ILE A 23 4.62 -7.35 1.36
C ILE A 23 5.42 -8.59 1.79
N ASP A 24 5.38 -8.88 3.09
CA ASP A 24 5.83 -10.15 3.66
C ASP A 24 4.69 -11.19 3.58
N ALA A 25 4.66 -11.94 2.48
CA ALA A 25 3.63 -12.94 2.22
C ALA A 25 3.58 -14.07 3.27
N PRO A 26 4.71 -14.67 3.70
CA PRO A 26 4.71 -15.64 4.80
C PRO A 26 4.05 -15.12 6.08
N ARG A 27 4.39 -13.90 6.50
CA ARG A 27 3.81 -13.29 7.71
C ARG A 27 2.32 -12.99 7.58
N ILE A 28 1.83 -12.66 6.39
CA ILE A 28 0.39 -12.49 6.15
C ILE A 28 -0.33 -13.84 6.27
N LYS A 29 0.21 -14.90 5.65
CA LYS A 29 -0.38 -16.25 5.72
C LYS A 29 -0.50 -16.73 7.17
N GLU A 30 0.53 -16.50 7.99
CA GLU A 30 0.50 -16.84 9.41
C GLU A 30 -0.60 -16.09 10.18
N ARG A 31 -0.81 -14.81 9.86
CA ARG A 31 -1.80 -13.95 10.54
C ARG A 31 -3.23 -14.13 10.03
N ALA A 32 -3.40 -14.68 8.84
CA ALA A 32 -4.68 -14.87 8.16
C ALA A 32 -4.83 -16.32 7.65
N PRO A 33 -4.73 -17.34 8.53
CA PRO A 33 -4.68 -18.75 8.10
C PRO A 33 -5.95 -19.23 7.40
N ASN A 34 -7.10 -18.59 7.66
CA ASN A 34 -8.39 -18.92 7.05
C ASN A 34 -8.73 -18.05 5.83
N GLY A 35 -7.82 -17.19 5.38
CA GLY A 35 -8.13 -16.18 4.38
C GLY A 35 -8.28 -14.77 4.95
N ALA A 36 -8.54 -13.82 4.05
CA ALA A 36 -8.83 -12.43 4.39
C ALA A 36 -9.99 -11.86 3.56
N VAL A 37 -10.64 -10.83 4.09
CA VAL A 37 -11.50 -9.94 3.28
C VAL A 37 -10.58 -8.96 2.55
N LEU A 38 -10.74 -8.83 1.24
CA LEU A 38 -10.05 -7.84 0.42
C LEU A 38 -11.01 -6.71 0.09
N ILE A 39 -10.79 -5.52 0.66
CA ILE A 39 -11.48 -4.30 0.25
C ILE A 39 -10.64 -3.64 -0.83
N SER A 40 -11.16 -3.50 -2.04
CA SER A 40 -10.41 -2.99 -3.19
C SER A 40 -11.25 -2.10 -4.09
N CYS A 41 -10.58 -1.29 -4.91
CA CYS A 41 -11.24 -0.54 -5.96
C CYS A 41 -11.70 -1.47 -7.09
N GLY A 42 -12.90 -1.24 -7.61
CA GLY A 42 -13.43 -1.89 -8.82
C GLY A 42 -12.87 -1.32 -10.14
N ASP A 43 -11.70 -0.70 -10.11
CA ASP A 43 -11.03 -0.16 -11.30
C ASP A 43 -10.78 -1.29 -12.31
N ARG A 44 -11.43 -1.20 -13.48
CA ARG A 44 -11.42 -2.26 -14.51
C ARG A 44 -10.00 -2.70 -14.88
N ASP A 45 -9.08 -1.74 -14.95
CA ASP A 45 -7.75 -1.97 -15.52
C ASP A 45 -6.78 -2.50 -14.44
N ARG A 46 -7.17 -2.46 -13.15
CA ARG A 46 -6.32 -2.82 -12.01
C ARG A 46 -6.88 -3.95 -11.16
N PHE A 47 -8.20 -4.09 -11.08
CA PHE A 47 -8.87 -5.02 -10.18
C PHE A 47 -8.36 -6.46 -10.35
N LYS A 48 -8.23 -6.94 -11.59
CA LYS A 48 -7.70 -8.29 -11.85
C LYS A 48 -6.33 -8.49 -11.20
N HIS A 49 -5.42 -7.53 -11.34
CA HIS A 49 -4.08 -7.61 -10.78
C HIS A 49 -4.08 -7.51 -9.25
N HIS A 50 -4.90 -6.64 -8.67
CA HIS A 50 -5.07 -6.52 -7.21
C HIS A 50 -5.60 -7.80 -6.61
N PHE A 51 -6.67 -8.35 -7.20
CA PHE A 51 -7.27 -9.60 -6.78
C PHE A 51 -6.27 -10.76 -6.91
N THR A 52 -5.64 -10.96 -8.07
CA THR A 52 -4.68 -12.07 -8.25
C THR A 52 -3.45 -11.92 -7.36
N GLY A 53 -2.96 -10.69 -7.16
CA GLY A 53 -1.81 -10.43 -6.31
C GLY A 53 -2.09 -10.76 -4.85
N CYS A 54 -3.24 -10.33 -4.32
CA CYS A 54 -3.64 -10.64 -2.95
C CYS A 54 -4.00 -12.13 -2.79
N ASN A 55 -4.72 -12.72 -3.75
CA ASN A 55 -5.09 -14.14 -3.71
C ASN A 55 -3.86 -15.07 -3.82
N GLY A 56 -2.77 -14.62 -4.45
CA GLY A 56 -1.50 -15.34 -4.46
C GLY A 56 -0.78 -15.35 -3.11
N ILE A 57 -1.12 -14.41 -2.21
CA ILE A 57 -0.59 -14.34 -0.86
C ILE A 57 -1.46 -15.16 0.09
N VAL A 58 -2.77 -14.98 0.06
CA VAL A 58 -3.73 -15.65 0.94
C VAL A 58 -5.08 -15.69 0.24
N ASP A 59 -5.91 -16.70 0.47
CA ASP A 59 -7.26 -16.73 -0.12
C ASP A 59 -8.04 -15.48 0.29
N VAL A 60 -8.63 -14.78 -0.67
CA VAL A 60 -9.35 -13.53 -0.41
C VAL A 60 -10.81 -13.59 -0.81
N HIS A 61 -11.66 -12.97 0.02
CA HIS A 61 -13.01 -12.61 -0.36
C HIS A 61 -13.06 -11.12 -0.77
N PRO A 62 -13.29 -10.80 -2.06
CA PRO A 62 -13.25 -9.44 -2.53
C PRO A 62 -14.57 -8.70 -2.26
N ILE A 63 -14.46 -7.46 -1.74
CA ILE A 63 -15.53 -6.46 -1.65
C ILE A 63 -15.06 -5.24 -2.46
N CYS A 64 -15.78 -4.91 -3.53
CA CYS A 64 -15.28 -3.98 -4.56
C CYS A 64 -16.22 -2.80 -4.78
N LEU A 65 -15.75 -1.59 -4.44
CA LEU A 65 -16.44 -0.34 -4.74
C LEU A 65 -15.46 0.67 -5.35
N ASN A 66 -15.95 1.60 -6.18
CA ASN A 66 -15.10 2.66 -6.74
C ASN A 66 -14.49 3.54 -5.64
N GLY A 67 -13.18 3.42 -5.44
CA GLY A 67 -12.41 4.05 -4.36
C GLY A 67 -11.77 3.04 -3.38
N GLY A 68 -12.28 1.81 -3.31
CA GLY A 68 -11.74 0.75 -2.45
C GLY A 68 -11.56 1.21 -1.01
N GLY A 69 -10.38 0.92 -0.45
CA GLY A 69 -10.02 1.27 0.92
C GLY A 69 -10.11 2.75 1.28
N VAL A 70 -9.96 3.64 0.29
CA VAL A 70 -10.07 5.10 0.51
C VAL A 70 -11.47 5.49 1.03
N LEU A 71 -12.51 4.73 0.68
CA LEU A 71 -13.87 5.00 1.13
C LEU A 71 -14.07 4.79 2.63
N LEU A 72 -13.18 4.04 3.29
CA LEU A 72 -13.23 3.83 4.74
C LEU A 72 -12.68 5.00 5.54
N GLY A 73 -11.98 5.94 4.88
CA GLY A 73 -11.49 7.17 5.46
C GLY A 73 -12.62 8.08 5.93
N ASP A 74 -12.31 8.93 6.91
CA ASP A 74 -13.31 9.83 7.47
C ASP A 74 -13.77 10.87 6.42
N HIS A 75 -15.07 11.15 6.41
CA HIS A 75 -15.71 12.13 5.53
C HIS A 75 -15.59 11.89 4.00
N VAL A 76 -15.12 10.72 3.55
CA VAL A 76 -15.02 10.42 2.11
C VAL A 76 -16.39 10.09 1.50
N ASP A 77 -17.08 9.09 2.02
CA ASP A 77 -18.42 8.66 1.58
C ASP A 77 -19.08 7.81 2.69
N PRO A 78 -19.87 8.41 3.61
CA PRO A 78 -20.43 7.70 4.76
C PRO A 78 -21.33 6.52 4.39
N VAL A 79 -22.04 6.62 3.27
CA VAL A 79 -22.96 5.57 2.80
C VAL A 79 -22.17 4.37 2.32
N ARG A 80 -21.19 4.58 1.43
CA ARG A 80 -20.36 3.47 0.93
C ARG A 80 -19.46 2.88 2.01
N ARG A 81 -18.99 3.71 2.94
CA ARG A 81 -18.25 3.24 4.12
C ARG A 81 -19.05 2.25 4.95
N LYS A 82 -20.34 2.54 5.17
CA LYS A 82 -21.25 1.65 5.89
C LYS A 82 -21.44 0.32 5.15
N VAL A 83 -21.66 0.36 3.82
CA VAL A 83 -21.77 -0.85 2.99
C VAL A 83 -20.52 -1.72 3.09
N LEU A 84 -19.32 -1.12 2.97
CA LEU A 84 -18.06 -1.88 3.11
C LEU A 84 -17.92 -2.54 4.48
N LEU A 85 -18.36 -1.88 5.56
CA LEU A 85 -18.33 -2.45 6.90
C LEU A 85 -19.32 -3.61 7.03
N GLU A 86 -20.55 -3.44 6.56
CA GLU A 86 -21.61 -4.47 6.63
C GLU A 86 -21.19 -5.73 5.85
N ASP A 87 -20.74 -5.58 4.60
CA ASP A 87 -20.27 -6.69 3.78
C ASP A 87 -19.03 -7.38 4.39
N CYS A 88 -18.13 -6.61 5.02
CA CYS A 88 -16.96 -7.16 5.71
C CYS A 88 -17.36 -8.01 6.91
N VAL A 89 -18.33 -7.56 7.70
CA VAL A 89 -18.87 -8.26 8.86
C VAL A 89 -19.60 -9.53 8.42
N GLU A 90 -20.42 -9.46 7.36
CA GLU A 90 -21.10 -10.62 6.80
C GLU A 90 -20.11 -11.67 6.30
N ALA A 91 -19.04 -11.26 5.62
CA ALA A 91 -17.98 -12.16 5.19
C ALA A 91 -17.29 -12.88 6.36
N PHE A 92 -17.13 -12.21 7.50
CA PHE A 92 -16.58 -12.84 8.71
C PHE A 92 -17.53 -13.92 9.23
N ASP A 93 -18.83 -13.63 9.27
CA ASP A 93 -19.84 -14.55 9.82
C ASP A 93 -20.07 -15.77 8.93
N VAL A 94 -20.13 -15.58 7.61
CA VAL A 94 -20.43 -16.66 6.66
C VAL A 94 -19.20 -17.52 6.37
N LYS A 95 -18.00 -16.92 6.36
CA LYS A 95 -16.78 -17.60 5.86
C LYS A 95 -15.72 -17.84 6.93
N GLY A 96 -15.96 -17.42 8.18
CA GLY A 96 -14.99 -17.58 9.27
C GLY A 96 -13.71 -16.75 9.07
N LEU A 97 -13.80 -15.67 8.29
CA LEU A 97 -12.70 -14.73 8.08
C LEU A 97 -12.57 -13.80 9.29
N SER A 98 -11.36 -13.29 9.52
CA SER A 98 -11.10 -12.38 10.65
C SER A 98 -9.97 -11.38 10.38
N PHE A 99 -9.51 -11.32 9.13
CA PHE A 99 -8.43 -10.45 8.69
C PHE A 99 -8.88 -9.63 7.49
N VAL A 100 -8.45 -8.37 7.41
CA VAL A 100 -8.78 -7.47 6.29
C VAL A 100 -7.50 -7.00 5.60
N LEU A 101 -7.47 -7.14 4.27
CA LEU A 101 -6.57 -6.42 3.38
C LEU A 101 -7.31 -5.19 2.87
N ASP A 102 -6.93 -4.02 3.37
CA ASP A 102 -7.56 -2.73 3.05
C ASP A 102 -6.76 -2.05 1.94
N LEU A 103 -7.16 -2.23 0.69
CA LEU A 103 -6.37 -1.85 -0.48
C LEU A 103 -6.89 -0.56 -1.14
N ALA A 104 -6.00 0.41 -1.23
CA ALA A 104 -6.10 1.55 -2.12
C ALA A 104 -5.06 1.45 -3.25
N HIS A 105 -5.21 2.25 -4.29
CA HIS A 105 -4.23 2.32 -5.38
C HIS A 105 -3.95 3.75 -5.81
N PHE A 106 -2.78 3.95 -6.40
CA PHE A 106 -2.33 5.20 -6.98
C PHE A 106 -1.72 4.99 -8.38
N PRO A 107 -2.04 5.86 -9.35
CA PRO A 107 -3.15 6.83 -9.34
C PRO A 107 -4.53 6.12 -9.26
N CYS A 108 -5.55 6.84 -8.77
CA CYS A 108 -6.92 6.34 -8.67
C CYS A 108 -7.94 7.40 -9.12
N GLY A 109 -8.83 7.05 -10.05
CA GLY A 109 -9.81 8.00 -10.59
C GLY A 109 -10.78 8.57 -9.55
N LYS A 110 -11.16 7.80 -8.53
CA LYS A 110 -11.98 8.31 -7.41
C LYS A 110 -11.21 9.32 -6.57
N CYS A 111 -9.93 9.07 -6.30
CA CYS A 111 -9.06 10.01 -5.59
C CYS A 111 -8.87 11.29 -6.40
N THR A 112 -8.59 11.18 -7.70
CA THR A 112 -8.49 12.33 -8.61
C THR A 112 -9.76 13.18 -8.59
N LYS A 113 -10.95 12.55 -8.65
CA LYS A 113 -12.23 13.26 -8.55
C LYS A 113 -12.40 14.03 -7.24
N LEU A 114 -11.82 13.54 -6.15
CA LEU A 114 -11.84 14.16 -4.82
C LEU A 114 -10.69 15.16 -4.62
N GLY A 115 -9.81 15.36 -5.61
CA GLY A 115 -8.62 16.19 -5.46
C GLY A 115 -7.54 15.58 -4.56
N TYR A 116 -7.54 14.26 -4.37
CA TYR A 116 -6.58 13.56 -3.54
C TYR A 116 -5.36 13.11 -4.33
N GLY A 117 -4.18 13.46 -3.82
CA GLY A 117 -2.89 12.96 -4.27
C GLY A 117 -2.53 11.60 -3.65
N PHE A 118 -1.27 11.22 -3.76
CA PHE A 118 -0.76 9.99 -3.16
C PHE A 118 -0.79 10.08 -1.64
N ARG A 119 -0.38 11.23 -1.08
CA ARG A 119 -0.42 11.49 0.37
C ARG A 119 -1.80 11.23 0.95
N GLU A 120 -2.83 11.86 0.40
CA GLU A 120 -4.20 11.71 0.87
C GLU A 120 -4.69 10.26 0.69
N THR A 121 -4.29 9.59 -0.39
CA THR A 121 -4.60 8.17 -0.60
C THR A 121 -4.07 7.31 0.56
N VAL A 122 -2.80 7.50 0.95
CA VAL A 122 -2.18 6.80 2.08
C VAL A 122 -2.89 7.11 3.39
N VAL A 123 -3.14 8.39 3.68
CA VAL A 123 -3.83 8.85 4.89
C VAL A 123 -5.23 8.24 5.01
N ARG A 124 -6.05 8.30 3.95
CA ARG A 124 -7.41 7.74 3.97
C ARG A 124 -7.43 6.23 4.17
N THR A 125 -6.45 5.52 3.63
CA THR A 125 -6.32 4.07 3.84
C THR A 125 -5.95 3.75 5.29
N LEU A 126 -5.07 4.55 5.91
CA LEU A 126 -4.72 4.39 7.33
C LEU A 126 -5.87 4.75 8.26
N GLU A 127 -6.66 5.77 7.94
CA GLU A 127 -7.92 6.07 8.61
C GLU A 127 -8.90 4.90 8.49
N GLY A 128 -8.96 4.25 7.32
CA GLY A 128 -9.76 3.05 7.08
C GLY A 128 -9.40 1.90 8.02
N LYS A 129 -8.11 1.61 8.17
CA LYS A 129 -7.61 0.67 9.18
C LYS A 129 -8.09 1.03 10.59
N ALA A 130 -7.96 2.28 10.99
CA ALA A 130 -8.36 2.74 12.32
C ALA A 130 -9.88 2.60 12.51
N PHE A 131 -10.67 2.93 11.49
CA PHE A 131 -12.12 2.77 11.49
C PHE A 131 -12.55 1.31 11.65
N LEU A 132 -11.99 0.39 10.86
CA LEU A 132 -12.31 -1.04 10.96
C LEU A 132 -12.00 -1.57 12.36
N LYS A 133 -10.86 -1.20 12.93
CA LYS A 133 -10.48 -1.58 14.30
C LYS A 133 -11.40 -1.03 15.38
N ARG A 134 -11.99 0.16 15.18
CA ARG A 134 -12.96 0.76 16.12
C ARG A 134 -14.35 0.18 15.95
N SER A 135 -14.71 -0.25 14.74
CA SER A 135 -16.08 -0.64 14.38
C SER A 135 -16.33 -2.13 14.51
N ILE A 136 -15.28 -2.95 14.38
CA ILE A 136 -15.38 -4.41 14.50
C ILE A 136 -14.74 -4.83 15.84
N PRO A 137 -15.45 -5.59 16.68
CA PRO A 137 -14.92 -6.08 17.95
C PRO A 137 -13.62 -6.87 17.78
N ALA A 138 -12.68 -6.71 18.72
CA ALA A 138 -11.32 -7.28 18.64
C ALA A 138 -11.31 -8.83 18.64
N GLU A 139 -12.33 -9.45 19.24
CA GLU A 139 -12.53 -10.89 19.20
C GLU A 139 -12.82 -11.40 17.78
N ARG A 140 -13.49 -10.58 16.95
CA ARG A 140 -13.85 -10.87 15.56
C ARG A 140 -12.75 -10.44 14.56
N LEU A 141 -12.05 -9.35 14.84
CA LEU A 141 -11.02 -8.78 13.95
C LEU A 141 -9.60 -9.02 14.48
N LYS A 142 -8.91 -10.03 13.92
CA LYS A 142 -7.52 -10.36 14.27
C LYS A 142 -6.50 -9.42 13.65
N GLY A 143 -6.85 -8.76 12.54
CA GLY A 143 -5.95 -7.78 11.96
C GLY A 143 -6.49 -7.06 10.73
N VAL A 144 -5.91 -5.89 10.49
CA VAL A 144 -6.10 -5.12 9.26
C VAL A 144 -4.74 -4.73 8.74
N LEU A 145 -4.48 -5.06 7.48
CA LEU A 145 -3.30 -4.65 6.75
C LEU A 145 -3.71 -3.62 5.68
N PRO A 146 -3.40 -2.33 5.86
CA PRO A 146 -3.58 -1.34 4.82
C PRO A 146 -2.54 -1.56 3.71
N LEU A 147 -3.00 -1.63 2.48
CA LEU A 147 -2.19 -1.85 1.29
C LEU A 147 -2.33 -0.67 0.33
N ILE A 148 -1.20 -0.25 -0.23
CA ILE A 148 -1.13 0.78 -1.26
C ILE A 148 -0.54 0.14 -2.52
N SER A 149 -1.36 0.04 -3.56
CA SER A 149 -0.90 -0.36 -4.88
C SER A 149 -0.38 0.85 -5.65
N ILE A 150 0.86 0.81 -6.13
CA ILE A 150 1.45 1.91 -6.91
C ILE A 150 1.71 1.41 -8.33
N ASP A 151 1.14 2.13 -9.30
CA ASP A 151 1.39 1.89 -10.71
C ASP A 151 2.46 2.85 -11.24
N TRP A 152 3.70 2.40 -11.09
CA TRP A 152 4.91 3.10 -11.45
C TRP A 152 5.11 3.28 -12.95
N ARG A 153 4.32 2.62 -13.81
CA ARG A 153 4.34 2.89 -15.25
C ARG A 153 4.00 4.35 -15.56
N ASN A 154 3.26 5.00 -14.67
CA ASN A 154 2.89 6.42 -14.75
C ASN A 154 3.99 7.36 -14.21
N ALA A 155 5.08 6.84 -13.64
CA ALA A 155 6.15 7.65 -13.07
C ALA A 155 7.13 8.19 -14.14
N HIS A 156 7.17 7.57 -15.33
CA HIS A 156 8.10 7.90 -16.42
C HIS A 156 9.60 7.89 -16.01
N ILE A 157 9.93 7.25 -14.89
CA ILE A 157 11.30 7.04 -14.42
C ILE A 157 11.82 5.77 -15.08
N LYS A 158 13.10 5.73 -15.46
CA LYS A 158 13.77 4.58 -16.13
C LYS A 158 13.78 3.27 -15.31
N GLN A 159 13.20 3.25 -14.11
CA GLN A 159 13.13 2.05 -13.31
C GLN A 159 11.95 1.17 -13.80
N GLU A 160 12.27 -0.06 -14.17
CA GLU A 160 11.38 -1.07 -14.74
C GLU A 160 10.21 -1.40 -13.81
N HIS A 161 9.08 -0.71 -13.92
CA HIS A 161 8.07 -0.87 -12.87
C HIS A 161 6.66 -0.99 -13.43
N GLY A 162 6.12 -2.21 -13.27
CA GLY A 162 4.69 -2.49 -13.34
C GLY A 162 3.96 -1.99 -12.08
N VAL A 163 2.89 -2.71 -11.71
CA VAL A 163 2.11 -2.43 -10.52
C VAL A 163 2.71 -3.18 -9.32
N LYS A 164 3.03 -2.46 -8.25
CA LYS A 164 3.55 -3.04 -6.99
C LYS A 164 2.57 -2.83 -5.84
N LEU A 165 2.63 -3.68 -4.82
CA LEU A 165 1.84 -3.57 -3.59
C LEU A 165 2.76 -3.31 -2.41
N TYR A 166 2.39 -2.34 -1.59
CA TYR A 166 3.12 -1.98 -0.37
C TYR A 166 2.20 -2.04 0.83
N ALA A 167 2.69 -2.55 1.96
CA ALA A 167 2.01 -2.44 3.24
C ALA A 167 2.30 -1.07 3.87
N ALA A 168 1.24 -0.36 4.28
CA ALA A 168 1.39 0.92 4.97
C ALA A 168 1.48 0.73 6.49
N HIS A 169 2.66 0.96 7.06
CA HIS A 169 2.92 0.78 8.49
C HIS A 169 3.32 2.10 9.15
N LEU A 170 2.39 2.72 9.87
CA LEU A 170 2.70 3.78 10.85
C LEU A 170 2.98 3.20 12.25
N GLN A 171 3.78 2.14 12.36
CA GLN A 171 4.17 1.62 13.68
C GLN A 171 5.37 2.38 14.28
N ASN A 172 6.12 3.11 13.46
CA ASN A 172 7.20 4.00 13.90
C ASN A 172 6.74 5.47 13.78
N LEU A 173 5.98 5.96 14.77
CA LEU A 173 5.61 7.38 14.89
C LEU A 173 6.83 8.30 15.11
N GLU A 174 8.00 7.74 15.43
CA GLU A 174 9.26 8.49 15.55
C GLU A 174 9.93 8.82 14.21
N ALA A 175 9.45 8.23 13.10
CA ALA A 175 9.86 8.65 11.77
C ALA A 175 9.09 9.92 11.38
N ILE A 176 9.45 11.06 11.99
CA ILE A 176 9.13 12.37 11.43
C ILE A 176 9.94 12.47 10.14
N ALA A 177 9.34 12.06 9.02
CA ALA A 177 9.90 12.33 7.71
C ALA A 177 9.73 13.83 7.42
N SER A 178 10.74 14.63 7.78
CA SER A 178 10.89 16.00 7.30
C SER A 178 11.45 15.94 5.89
N PHE A 179 10.61 16.22 4.90
CA PHE A 179 11.04 16.38 3.52
C PHE A 179 11.48 17.83 3.31
N GLU A 180 12.78 18.08 3.23
CA GLU A 180 13.27 19.33 2.65
C GLU A 180 13.02 19.26 1.14
N LEU A 181 12.04 20.02 0.65
CA LEU A 181 11.91 20.32 -0.76
C LEU A 181 13.10 21.22 -1.13
N SER A 182 14.18 20.65 -1.63
CA SER A 182 15.28 21.47 -2.15
C SER A 182 14.76 22.21 -3.39
N GLU A 183 14.77 23.55 -3.32
CA GLU A 183 14.38 24.44 -4.43
C GLU A 183 15.34 24.39 -5.63
N SER A 184 16.30 23.46 -5.65
CA SER A 184 17.25 23.30 -6.74
C SER A 184 17.11 21.91 -7.34
N GLY A 185 16.56 21.85 -8.55
CA GLY A 185 16.49 20.64 -9.35
C GLY A 185 17.84 19.94 -9.50
N ILE A 186 17.75 18.61 -9.62
CA ILE A 186 18.80 17.69 -10.09
C ILE A 186 20.01 17.50 -9.16
N ALA A 187 20.01 16.38 -8.43
CA ALA A 187 21.12 15.44 -8.42
C ALA A 187 20.67 14.08 -7.85
N LEU A 188 20.68 13.03 -8.68
CA LEU A 188 20.68 11.65 -8.22
C LEU A 188 22.04 11.34 -7.58
N PRO A 189 22.11 10.69 -6.41
CA PRO A 189 23.39 10.18 -5.91
C PRO A 189 23.81 8.96 -6.73
N ALA A 190 25.02 9.05 -7.26
CA ALA A 190 25.71 8.01 -8.01
C ALA A 190 25.83 6.71 -7.21
N SER A 191 25.69 5.59 -7.93
CA SER A 191 26.13 4.27 -7.49
C SER A 191 27.56 4.34 -6.96
N ARG A 192 27.78 3.99 -5.70
CA ARG A 192 29.11 3.60 -5.23
C ARG A 192 29.30 2.11 -5.42
N GLN A 193 29.72 1.75 -6.64
CA GLN A 193 30.86 0.86 -6.75
C GLN A 193 32.09 1.71 -6.42
N ASP A 194 32.89 1.29 -5.45
CA ASP A 194 34.32 1.55 -5.50
C ASP A 194 35.06 0.27 -5.15
N ARG A 195 35.69 -0.26 -6.19
CA ARG A 195 36.77 -1.24 -6.10
C ARG A 195 38.08 -0.49 -5.82
N HIS A 196 39.01 -1.27 -5.28
CA HIS A 196 40.47 -1.19 -5.38
C HIS A 196 41.23 -0.52 -4.24
N HIS A 197 41.99 -1.34 -3.52
CA HIS A 197 43.46 -1.48 -3.63
C HIS A 197 43.88 -2.69 -2.78
N ARG A 198 44.90 -3.52 -3.01
CA ARG A 198 45.84 -3.93 -4.08
C ARG A 198 46.53 -5.21 -3.51
N HIS A 199 47.01 -6.10 -4.37
CA HIS A 199 47.87 -7.27 -4.04
C HIS A 199 49.23 -6.85 -3.39
N PRO A 200 49.98 -7.78 -2.78
CA PRO A 200 50.97 -8.53 -3.57
C PRO A 200 51.04 -10.04 -3.30
N VAL A 201 51.75 -10.67 -4.22
CA VAL A 201 52.11 -12.07 -4.43
C VAL A 201 53.16 -12.55 -3.42
N GLU A 202 53.10 -13.83 -3.03
CA GLU A 202 54.20 -14.75 -2.73
C GLU A 202 53.57 -16.11 -2.37
N SER A 203 54.10 -17.30 -2.59
CA SER A 203 55.06 -17.91 -3.52
C SER A 203 54.86 -19.42 -3.33
N ARG A 204 55.17 -20.21 -4.35
CA ARG A 204 55.02 -21.67 -4.39
C ARG A 204 55.70 -22.40 -3.23
N ALA A 205 55.07 -23.48 -2.78
CA ALA A 205 55.69 -24.81 -2.65
C ALA A 205 54.61 -25.85 -2.96
#